data_AF-L5LTU9-F1
#
_entry.id   AF-L5LTU9-F1
#
_cell.length_a   1.000
_cell.length_b   1.000
_cell.length_c   1.000
_cell.angle_alpha   90.00
_cell.angle_beta   90.00
_cell.angle_gamma   90.00
#
_symmetry.space_group_name_H-M   'P 1'
#
loop_
_entity.id
_entity.type
_entity.pdbx_description
1 polymer ?
#
loop_
_entity_poly.entity_id
_entity_poly.type
_entity_poly.pdbx_seq_one_letter_code
_entity_poly.pdbx_strand_id
1 'polypeptide(L)'
;MTLPLICPRPPPTFGKEGGETPDSLAHLVHILSYREESCRSASRSGHSAALLPTPGPRPGHQLLLFGGCDSAEPDVAGFWGHGKIQEEAPAAPRLTEQLAKLVSSGQGSRQGPRGLRHHSCSVVGPFAVLFGGETLTRARDTICNDLYVYDTRRAPSLWFHFPCADRTLKRVGHRTCLCNDQLYLVGGFGEDGRTASPQVCTLDLFL
;
A
#
# COMPACT_ATOMS: atom_id res chain seq x y z
N MET A 1 21.16 22.70 -22.15
CA MET A 1 22.25 21.70 -22.35
C MET A 1 21.60 20.36 -22.60
N THR A 2 21.86 19.82 -23.78
CA THR A 2 21.14 18.73 -24.43
C THR A 2 21.98 17.46 -24.40
N LEU A 3 21.31 16.33 -24.15
CA LEU A 3 21.56 14.96 -24.66
C LEU A 3 22.75 14.16 -24.04
N PRO A 4 22.83 12.82 -24.22
CA PRO A 4 21.76 11.80 -24.07
C PRO A 4 22.24 10.39 -23.59
N LEU A 5 21.23 9.50 -23.40
CA LEU A 5 21.14 8.09 -23.83
C LEU A 5 22.06 6.94 -23.32
N ILE A 6 21.38 5.77 -23.21
CA ILE A 6 21.77 4.40 -23.62
C ILE A 6 22.38 3.45 -22.56
N CYS A 7 21.64 2.35 -22.36
CA CYS A 7 22.01 1.08 -21.74
C CYS A 7 23.19 0.38 -22.45
N PRO A 8 23.99 -0.45 -21.76
CA PRO A 8 24.85 -1.40 -22.43
C PRO A 8 24.02 -2.56 -23.03
N ARG A 9 24.20 -2.82 -24.33
CA ARG A 9 23.83 -4.09 -24.98
C ARG A 9 24.76 -5.22 -24.48
N PRO A 10 24.31 -6.49 -24.47
CA PRO A 10 25.18 -7.63 -24.20
C PRO A 10 26.22 -7.83 -25.34
N PRO A 11 27.38 -8.43 -25.04
CA PRO A 11 28.49 -8.58 -25.98
C PRO A 11 28.19 -9.60 -27.11
N PRO A 12 28.90 -9.50 -28.26
CA PRO A 12 28.68 -10.37 -29.41
C PRO A 12 29.20 -11.80 -29.19
N THR A 13 28.45 -12.76 -29.73
CA THR A 13 28.81 -14.19 -29.80
C THR A 13 29.90 -14.41 -30.87
N PHE A 14 31.04 -14.96 -30.46
CA PHE A 14 32.01 -15.58 -31.36
C PHE A 14 31.75 -17.09 -31.42
N GLY A 15 31.56 -17.64 -32.62
CA GLY A 15 31.49 -19.09 -32.81
C GLY A 15 32.88 -19.69 -33.06
N LYS A 16 33.13 -20.88 -32.51
CA LYS A 16 33.81 -22.02 -33.17
C LYS A 16 33.61 -23.32 -32.38
N GLU A 17 33.50 -24.40 -33.13
CA GLU A 17 33.19 -25.79 -32.77
C GLU A 17 34.21 -26.46 -31.82
N GLY A 18 33.74 -27.45 -31.04
CA GLY A 18 34.56 -28.56 -30.55
C GLY A 18 34.22 -29.09 -29.15
N GLY A 19 33.80 -30.37 -29.07
CA GLY A 19 34.08 -31.28 -27.94
C GLY A 19 33.01 -31.47 -26.86
N GLU A 20 32.57 -32.72 -26.68
CA GLU A 20 31.60 -33.21 -25.68
C GLU A 20 32.15 -33.34 -24.23
N THR A 21 31.29 -32.97 -23.26
CA THR A 21 31.08 -33.51 -21.87
C THR A 21 32.20 -33.37 -20.81
N PRO A 22 31.91 -33.51 -19.47
CA PRO A 22 30.65 -33.54 -18.72
C PRO A 22 30.63 -32.54 -17.54
N ASP A 23 29.60 -31.71 -17.38
CA ASP A 23 29.38 -31.03 -16.09
C ASP A 23 27.91 -31.05 -15.72
N SER A 24 27.53 -32.20 -15.16
CA SER A 24 26.23 -32.43 -14.56
C SER A 24 26.08 -31.55 -13.32
N LEU A 25 25.05 -30.71 -13.33
CA LEU A 25 24.37 -30.19 -12.13
C LEU A 25 25.11 -29.11 -11.31
N ALA A 26 25.72 -28.11 -11.94
CA ALA A 26 25.88 -26.80 -11.29
C ALA A 26 24.63 -25.92 -11.54
N HIS A 27 23.44 -26.44 -11.22
CA HIS A 27 22.19 -25.71 -11.40
C HIS A 27 22.02 -24.63 -10.31
N LEU A 28 22.37 -23.40 -10.71
CA LEU A 28 21.79 -22.11 -10.30
C LEU A 28 21.30 -21.99 -8.84
N VAL A 29 22.19 -21.61 -7.92
CA VAL A 29 21.80 -21.10 -6.60
C VAL A 29 22.08 -19.60 -6.53
N HIS A 30 21.34 -18.81 -7.32
CA HIS A 30 21.05 -17.41 -6.97
C HIS A 30 19.55 -17.33 -6.68
N ILE A 31 19.13 -17.95 -5.58
CA ILE A 31 17.71 -18.25 -5.35
C ILE A 31 16.94 -16.99 -4.92
N LEU A 32 17.52 -16.08 -4.13
CA LEU A 32 16.90 -14.80 -3.73
C LEU A 32 17.98 -13.78 -3.36
N SER A 33 17.96 -12.57 -3.93
CA SER A 33 18.79 -11.44 -3.50
C SER A 33 18.00 -10.13 -3.62
N TYR A 34 18.35 -9.13 -2.81
CA TYR A 34 17.78 -7.78 -2.88
C TYR A 34 18.89 -6.75 -3.08
N ARG A 35 18.53 -5.59 -3.61
CA ARG A 35 19.43 -4.45 -3.81
C ARG A 35 18.84 -3.24 -3.11
N GLU A 36 19.69 -2.44 -2.47
CA GLU A 36 19.27 -1.14 -1.94
C GLU A 36 19.00 -0.17 -3.11
N GLU A 37 17.81 0.41 -3.12
CA GLU A 37 17.46 1.51 -4.03
C GLU A 37 17.98 2.84 -3.49
N SER A 38 18.23 3.80 -4.38
CA SER A 38 18.76 5.11 -4.00
C SER A 38 17.77 5.99 -3.20
N CYS A 39 16.47 5.70 -3.28
CA CYS A 39 15.44 6.42 -2.55
C CYS A 39 15.52 6.13 -1.04
N ARG A 40 15.36 7.15 -0.20
CA ARG A 40 15.34 7.02 1.26
C ARG A 40 14.03 7.55 1.82
N SER A 41 13.42 6.79 2.71
CA SER A 41 12.28 7.20 3.53
C SER A 41 12.68 7.28 5.00
N ALA A 42 11.82 7.84 5.84
CA ALA A 42 12.02 7.76 7.29
C ALA A 42 11.97 6.30 7.78
N SER A 43 12.81 5.96 8.76
CA SER A 43 12.82 4.64 9.43
C SER A 43 11.44 4.34 10.03
N ARG A 44 10.93 3.12 9.76
CA ARG A 44 9.54 2.73 10.08
C ARG A 44 9.37 1.21 10.19
N SER A 45 8.36 0.77 10.94
CA SER A 45 7.93 -0.63 11.02
C SER A 45 6.41 -0.76 11.15
N GLY A 46 5.83 -1.84 10.61
CA GLY A 46 4.37 -2.00 10.57
C GLY A 46 3.65 -0.99 9.67
N HIS A 47 4.35 -0.45 8.66
CA HIS A 47 3.76 0.41 7.63
C HIS A 47 3.06 -0.42 6.56
N SER A 48 2.31 0.26 5.69
CA SER A 48 1.86 -0.29 4.41
C SER A 48 2.46 0.48 3.26
N ALA A 49 2.68 -0.19 2.12
CA ALA A 49 3.09 0.45 0.88
C ALA A 49 1.99 0.23 -0.16
N ALA A 50 1.62 1.27 -0.89
CA ALA A 50 0.58 1.18 -1.92
C ALA A 50 0.97 2.01 -3.14
N LEU A 51 0.69 1.46 -4.32
CA LEU A 51 0.82 2.17 -5.58
C LEU A 51 -0.49 2.92 -5.85
N LEU A 52 -0.43 4.23 -6.04
CA LEU A 52 -1.61 5.05 -6.34
C LEU A 52 -1.41 5.87 -7.60
N PRO A 53 -2.49 6.13 -8.37
CA PRO A 53 -2.43 7.04 -9.49
C PRO A 53 -2.15 8.46 -9.00
N THR A 54 -1.37 9.20 -9.79
CA THR A 54 -1.13 10.63 -9.55
C THR A 54 -2.31 11.45 -10.11
N PRO A 55 -2.67 12.59 -9.52
CA PRO A 55 -3.74 13.44 -10.03
C PRO A 55 -3.44 13.96 -11.45
N GLY A 56 -4.49 14.15 -12.25
CA GLY A 56 -4.42 14.80 -13.57
C GLY A 56 -4.96 13.94 -14.73
N PRO A 57 -5.01 14.49 -15.95
CA PRO A 57 -5.63 13.86 -17.11
C PRO A 57 -4.81 12.70 -17.71
N ARG A 58 -3.51 12.64 -17.40
CA ARG A 58 -2.60 11.55 -17.79
C ARG A 58 -1.92 11.05 -16.53
N PRO A 59 -2.61 10.26 -15.70
CA PRO A 59 -2.08 9.82 -14.43
C PRO A 59 -0.85 8.95 -14.65
N GLY A 60 0.24 9.29 -13.97
CA GLY A 60 1.31 8.37 -13.64
C GLY A 60 0.94 7.58 -12.37
N HIS A 61 1.96 7.02 -11.73
CA HIS A 61 1.83 6.29 -10.47
C HIS A 61 2.88 6.78 -9.47
N GLN A 62 2.53 6.70 -8.20
CA GLN A 62 3.44 6.97 -7.09
C GLN A 62 3.35 5.82 -6.07
N LEU A 63 4.51 5.40 -5.56
CA LEU A 63 4.58 4.44 -4.47
C LEU A 63 4.59 5.22 -3.16
N LEU A 64 3.53 5.07 -2.39
CA LEU A 64 3.33 5.76 -1.11
C LEU A 64 3.52 4.80 0.06
N LEU A 65 4.19 5.29 1.10
CA LEU A 65 4.38 4.58 2.37
C LEU A 65 3.50 5.21 3.44
N PHE A 66 2.62 4.41 4.03
CA PHE A 66 1.66 4.83 5.03
C PHE A 66 2.01 4.28 6.41
N GLY A 67 2.08 5.16 7.40
CA GLY A 67 2.31 4.80 8.80
C GLY A 67 3.67 4.14 9.07
N GLY A 68 3.73 3.46 10.22
CA GLY A 68 4.91 2.82 10.78
C GLY A 68 5.95 3.75 11.38
N CYS A 69 5.68 5.05 11.40
CA CYS A 69 6.46 6.11 12.01
C CYS A 69 5.52 7.19 12.59
N ASP A 70 6.07 8.17 13.32
CA ASP A 70 5.32 9.30 13.86
C ASP A 70 5.07 10.40 12.81
N SER A 71 4.42 10.02 11.70
CA SER A 71 3.98 10.93 10.63
C SER A 71 2.55 10.62 10.23
N ALA A 72 1.77 11.68 9.97
CA ALA A 72 0.45 11.58 9.34
C ALA A 72 0.53 11.60 7.80
N GLU A 73 1.58 12.19 7.26
CA GLU A 73 1.77 12.30 5.82
C GLU A 73 2.45 11.05 5.28
N PRO A 74 2.00 10.52 4.13
CA PRO A 74 2.68 9.43 3.46
C PRO A 74 4.00 9.89 2.84
N ASP A 75 5.02 9.03 2.89
CA ASP A 75 6.28 9.27 2.17
C ASP A 75 6.14 8.75 0.73
N VAL A 76 6.67 9.51 -0.24
CA VAL A 76 6.80 9.05 -1.63
C VAL A 76 8.11 8.27 -1.77
N ALA A 77 8.02 6.96 -2.00
CA ALA A 77 9.18 6.10 -2.24
C ALA A 77 9.53 5.98 -3.74
N GLY A 78 8.60 6.31 -4.63
CA GLY A 78 8.86 6.26 -6.07
C GLY A 78 7.78 6.97 -6.88
N PHE A 79 8.15 7.39 -8.09
CA PHE A 79 7.27 8.06 -9.04
C PHE A 79 7.53 7.57 -10.46
N TRP A 80 6.45 7.29 -11.19
CA TRP A 80 6.49 6.84 -12.57
C TRP A 80 5.50 7.64 -13.39
N GLY A 81 5.95 8.24 -14.49
CA GLY A 81 5.08 8.96 -15.40
C GLY A 81 4.03 8.06 -16.05
N HIS A 82 3.05 8.67 -16.72
CA HIS A 82 2.00 7.97 -17.44
C HIS A 82 2.53 6.85 -18.36
N GLY A 83 1.91 5.67 -18.27
CA GLY A 83 2.23 4.50 -19.10
C GLY A 83 3.53 3.78 -18.75
N LYS A 84 4.26 4.19 -17.70
CA LYS A 84 5.48 3.50 -17.23
C LYS A 84 5.19 2.28 -16.37
N ILE A 85 4.02 2.24 -15.72
CA ILE A 85 3.50 1.07 -15.02
C ILE A 85 2.24 0.62 -15.75
N GLN A 86 2.13 -0.68 -15.99
CA GLN A 86 0.90 -1.34 -16.41
C GLN A 86 0.32 -2.00 -15.16
N GLU A 87 -0.79 -1.47 -14.66
CA GLU A 87 -1.51 -2.03 -13.52
C GLU A 87 -2.93 -2.37 -13.99
N GLU A 88 -3.32 -3.63 -13.80
CA GLU A 88 -4.70 -4.07 -13.96
C GLU A 88 -5.36 -4.10 -12.58
N ALA A 89 -5.74 -2.92 -12.08
CA ALA A 89 -6.35 -2.80 -10.77
C ALA A 89 -7.71 -3.51 -10.76
N PRO A 90 -8.08 -4.22 -9.68
CA PRO A 90 -9.40 -4.83 -9.56
C PRO A 90 -10.51 -3.79 -9.76
N ALA A 91 -11.42 -4.06 -10.68
CA ALA A 91 -12.55 -3.17 -10.94
C ALA A 91 -13.50 -3.17 -9.73
N ALA A 92 -13.63 -2.00 -9.10
CA ALA A 92 -14.53 -1.78 -7.96
C ALA A 92 -15.31 -0.46 -8.11
N PRO A 93 -16.12 -0.30 -9.18
CA PRO A 93 -16.78 0.96 -9.49
C PRO A 93 -17.76 1.40 -8.41
N ARG A 94 -18.54 0.47 -7.83
CA ARG A 94 -19.52 0.80 -6.78
C ARG A 94 -18.82 1.27 -5.51
N LEU A 95 -17.79 0.55 -5.07
CA LEU A 95 -17.02 0.90 -3.88
C LEU A 95 -16.24 2.20 -4.08
N THR A 96 -15.74 2.43 -5.29
CA THR A 96 -15.08 3.70 -5.66
C THR A 96 -16.06 4.87 -5.57
N GLU A 97 -17.28 4.73 -6.09
CA GLU A 97 -18.32 5.75 -5.99
C GLU A 97 -18.75 5.98 -4.53
N GLN A 98 -18.89 4.90 -3.77
CA GLN A 98 -19.14 4.91 -2.34
C GLN A 98 -18.06 5.71 -1.60
N LEU A 99 -16.77 5.39 -1.75
CA LEU A 99 -15.68 6.17 -1.16
C LEU A 99 -15.72 7.64 -1.57
N ALA A 100 -16.01 7.93 -2.84
CA ALA A 100 -16.16 9.31 -3.32
C ALA A 100 -17.29 10.07 -2.60
N LYS A 101 -18.43 9.41 -2.34
CA LYS A 101 -19.53 9.99 -1.55
C LYS A 101 -19.13 10.19 -0.09
N LEU A 102 -18.48 9.18 0.52
CA LEU A 102 -18.07 9.21 1.92
C LEU A 102 -17.13 10.39 2.21
N VAL A 103 -16.07 10.57 1.42
CA VAL A 103 -15.14 11.70 1.61
C VAL A 103 -15.75 13.07 1.27
N SER A 104 -16.84 13.09 0.51
CA SER A 104 -17.56 14.33 0.18
C SER A 104 -18.71 14.65 1.16
N SER A 105 -19.04 13.73 2.06
CA SER A 105 -20.20 13.83 2.97
C SER A 105 -20.08 14.91 4.06
N GLY A 106 -18.86 15.40 4.31
CA GLY A 106 -18.56 16.30 5.43
C GLY A 106 -18.55 15.62 6.81
N GLN A 107 -18.77 14.31 6.90
CA GLN A 107 -18.76 13.57 8.17
C GLN A 107 -17.34 13.27 8.68
N GLY A 108 -16.36 13.16 7.77
CA GLY A 108 -14.97 12.87 8.12
C GLY A 108 -14.17 14.12 8.44
N SER A 109 -13.27 14.04 9.43
CA SER A 109 -12.32 15.11 9.73
C SER A 109 -11.14 15.08 8.75
N ARG A 110 -10.52 16.23 8.44
CA ARG A 110 -9.37 16.31 7.53
C ARG A 110 -8.06 16.02 8.25
N GLN A 111 -7.88 14.80 8.70
CA GLN A 111 -6.71 14.37 9.47
C GLN A 111 -6.18 13.02 9.00
N GLY A 112 -4.86 12.91 8.83
CA GLY A 112 -4.17 11.65 8.58
C GLY A 112 -3.77 10.93 9.87
N PRO A 113 -3.51 9.62 9.82
CA PRO A 113 -3.15 8.83 10.98
C PRO A 113 -1.72 9.13 11.44
N ARG A 114 -1.55 9.81 12.58
CA ARG A 114 -0.21 10.06 13.16
C ARG A 114 0.20 8.91 14.07
N GLY A 115 1.34 8.29 13.76
CA GLY A 115 1.84 7.19 14.59
C GLY A 115 0.92 5.98 14.54
N LEU A 116 0.58 5.50 13.35
CA LEU A 116 -0.24 4.28 13.18
C LEU A 116 0.59 3.17 12.56
N ARG A 117 0.52 1.96 13.11
CA ARG A 117 1.20 0.77 12.57
C ARG A 117 0.30 -0.46 12.59
N HIS A 118 0.69 -1.50 11.84
CA HIS A 118 -0.02 -2.77 11.70
C HIS A 118 -1.50 -2.62 11.30
N HIS A 119 -1.83 -1.52 10.63
CA HIS A 119 -3.11 -1.29 9.95
C HIS A 119 -3.17 -2.10 8.66
N SER A 120 -4.37 -2.33 8.14
CA SER A 120 -4.52 -2.76 6.76
C SER A 120 -4.54 -1.56 5.83
N CYS A 121 -4.10 -1.75 4.58
CA CYS A 121 -4.20 -0.74 3.53
C CYS A 121 -4.63 -1.42 2.23
N SER A 122 -5.66 -0.87 1.58
CA SER A 122 -6.13 -1.34 0.28
C SER A 122 -6.35 -0.16 -0.66
N VAL A 123 -5.96 -0.33 -1.92
CA VAL A 123 -6.22 0.66 -2.97
C VAL A 123 -7.56 0.36 -3.63
N VAL A 124 -8.41 1.37 -3.72
CA VAL A 124 -9.71 1.31 -4.41
C VAL A 124 -9.81 2.52 -5.34
N GLY A 125 -9.53 2.32 -6.62
CA GLY A 125 -9.43 3.41 -7.58
C GLY A 125 -8.39 4.47 -7.15
N PRO A 126 -8.76 5.75 -6.99
CA PRO A 126 -7.85 6.81 -6.56
C PRO A 126 -7.74 6.96 -5.03
N PHE A 127 -8.22 5.97 -4.26
CA PHE A 127 -8.25 6.03 -2.79
C PHE A 127 -7.31 4.98 -2.19
N ALA A 128 -6.57 5.36 -1.15
CA ALA A 128 -6.00 4.39 -0.21
C ALA A 128 -6.91 4.34 1.02
N VAL A 129 -7.36 3.14 1.38
CA VAL A 129 -8.24 2.88 2.52
C VAL A 129 -7.44 2.18 3.60
N LEU A 130 -7.26 2.84 4.72
CA LEU A 130 -6.58 2.30 5.90
C LEU A 130 -7.61 1.99 6.97
N PHE A 131 -7.51 0.81 7.59
CA PHE A 131 -8.41 0.42 8.68
C PHE A 131 -7.65 -0.19 9.84
N GLY A 132 -8.08 0.18 11.05
CA GLY A 132 -7.56 -0.31 12.32
C GLY A 132 -6.05 -0.11 12.47
N GLY A 133 -5.40 -1.08 13.10
CA GLY A 133 -4.01 -1.02 13.50
C GLY A 133 -3.87 -0.70 14.98
N GLU A 134 -2.71 -0.18 15.36
CA GLU A 134 -2.45 0.32 16.70
C GLU A 134 -1.63 1.60 16.65
N THR A 135 -1.83 2.45 17.65
CA THR A 135 -1.03 3.65 17.85
C THR A 135 0.40 3.26 18.18
N LEU A 136 1.38 3.93 17.58
CA LEU A 136 2.80 3.89 17.92
C LEU A 136 3.08 5.02 18.92
N THR A 137 2.99 4.72 20.22
CA THR A 137 3.25 5.73 21.27
C THR A 137 4.37 5.29 22.19
N ARG A 138 4.96 6.24 22.93
CA ARG A 138 6.00 5.92 23.94
C ARG A 138 5.45 5.26 25.21
N ALA A 139 4.13 5.35 25.44
CA ALA A 139 3.52 4.89 26.69
C ALA A 139 2.92 3.50 26.54
N ARG A 140 1.90 3.37 25.70
CA ARG A 140 1.23 2.10 25.43
C ARG A 140 0.51 2.16 24.09
N ASP A 141 0.78 1.18 23.26
CA ASP A 141 0.10 1.04 21.98
C ASP A 141 -1.37 0.64 22.21
N THR A 142 -2.27 1.33 21.53
CA THR A 142 -3.72 1.13 21.64
C THR A 142 -4.25 0.70 20.29
N ILE A 143 -4.93 -0.45 20.28
CA ILE A 143 -5.59 -0.98 19.09
C ILE A 143 -6.80 -0.12 18.76
N CYS A 144 -6.93 0.24 17.49
CA CYS A 144 -8.00 1.05 16.96
C CYS A 144 -8.79 0.32 15.85
N ASN A 145 -9.88 0.96 15.45
CA ASN A 145 -10.86 0.57 14.43
C ASN A 145 -11.23 1.80 13.58
N ASP A 146 -10.36 2.80 13.57
CA ASP A 146 -10.57 4.01 12.80
C ASP A 146 -10.38 3.71 11.31
N LEU A 147 -11.17 4.39 10.50
CA LEU A 147 -11.07 4.37 9.05
C LEU A 147 -10.39 5.67 8.59
N TYR A 148 -9.33 5.54 7.80
CA TYR A 148 -8.69 6.66 7.13
C TYR A 148 -8.74 6.46 5.62
N VAL A 149 -9.10 7.50 4.88
CA VAL A 149 -9.14 7.50 3.42
C VAL A 149 -8.21 8.59 2.91
N TYR A 150 -7.23 8.20 2.10
CA TYR A 150 -6.36 9.11 1.38
C TYR A 150 -6.85 9.26 -0.06
N ASP A 151 -7.26 10.47 -0.45
CA ASP A 151 -7.82 10.78 -1.76
C ASP A 151 -6.78 11.46 -2.66
N THR A 152 -6.39 10.80 -3.75
CA THR A 152 -5.40 11.31 -4.72
C THR A 152 -6.01 11.95 -5.97
N ARG A 153 -7.34 12.15 -6.02
CA ARG A 153 -8.01 12.74 -7.18
C ARG A 153 -7.60 14.19 -7.45
N ARG A 154 -7.11 14.90 -6.42
CA ARG A 154 -6.70 16.30 -6.48
C ARG A 154 -5.27 16.48 -6.01
N ALA A 155 -4.68 17.62 -6.37
CA ALA A 155 -3.39 18.08 -5.85
C ALA A 155 -3.63 19.36 -5.02
N PRO A 156 -3.22 19.42 -3.74
CA PRO A 156 -2.67 18.30 -2.95
C PRO A 156 -3.71 17.20 -2.68
N SER A 157 -3.23 15.98 -2.48
CA SER A 157 -4.06 14.87 -1.98
C SER A 157 -4.56 15.17 -0.57
N LEU A 158 -5.66 14.55 -0.16
CA LEU A 158 -6.32 14.86 1.11
C LEU A 158 -6.56 13.61 1.96
N TRP A 159 -6.39 13.76 3.26
CA TRP A 159 -6.80 12.79 4.27
C TRP A 159 -8.22 13.04 4.75
N PHE A 160 -8.93 11.95 5.02
CA PHE A 160 -10.22 11.93 5.70
C PHE A 160 -10.19 10.85 6.78
N HIS A 161 -10.60 11.21 8.00
CA HIS A 161 -10.64 10.32 9.16
C HIS A 161 -12.08 10.16 9.66
N PHE A 162 -12.46 8.90 9.88
CA PHE A 162 -13.76 8.50 10.39
C PHE A 162 -13.53 7.62 11.64
N PRO A 163 -13.72 8.17 12.85
CA PRO A 163 -13.58 7.40 14.08
C PRO A 163 -14.74 6.41 14.24
N CYS A 164 -14.46 5.27 14.87
CA CYS A 164 -15.49 4.27 15.14
C CYS A 164 -15.61 4.01 16.65
N ALA A 165 -16.79 4.29 17.21
CA ALA A 165 -17.05 4.09 18.64
C ALA A 165 -17.24 2.61 19.04
N ASP A 166 -17.56 1.74 18.08
CA ASP A 166 -17.78 0.32 18.34
C ASP A 166 -16.46 -0.43 18.56
N ARG A 167 -16.09 -0.58 19.83
CA ARG A 167 -14.88 -1.26 20.26
C ARG A 167 -14.78 -2.70 19.79
N THR A 168 -15.89 -3.36 19.45
CA THR A 168 -15.87 -4.74 18.97
C THR A 168 -15.21 -4.88 17.59
N LEU A 169 -15.12 -3.78 16.83
CA LEU A 169 -14.50 -3.72 15.51
C LEU A 169 -12.98 -3.47 15.56
N LYS A 170 -12.39 -3.28 16.74
CA LYS A 170 -10.95 -3.08 16.91
C LYS A 170 -10.15 -4.22 16.32
N ARG A 171 -9.17 -3.86 15.49
CA ARG A 171 -8.37 -4.86 14.78
C ARG A 171 -6.96 -4.38 14.49
N VAL A 172 -5.95 -5.18 14.83
CA VAL A 172 -4.53 -4.94 14.50
C VAL A 172 -3.91 -6.15 13.82
N GLY A 173 -2.94 -5.94 12.93
CA GLY A 173 -2.20 -7.02 12.27
C GLY A 173 -3.05 -7.87 11.32
N HIS A 174 -4.18 -7.32 10.87
CA HIS A 174 -5.09 -7.94 9.91
C HIS A 174 -4.75 -7.50 8.49
N ARG A 175 -5.40 -8.12 7.50
CA ARG A 175 -5.30 -7.73 6.09
C ARG A 175 -6.67 -7.41 5.53
N THR A 176 -6.71 -6.43 4.62
CA THR A 176 -7.86 -6.18 3.76
C THR A 176 -7.54 -6.58 2.33
N CYS A 177 -8.52 -7.17 1.65
CA CYS A 177 -8.42 -7.59 0.26
C CYS A 177 -9.62 -7.06 -0.52
N LEU A 178 -9.36 -6.37 -1.64
CA LEU A 178 -10.40 -5.93 -2.55
C LEU A 178 -10.81 -7.10 -3.45
N CYS A 179 -12.07 -7.53 -3.35
CA CYS A 179 -12.62 -8.58 -4.20
C CYS A 179 -14.11 -8.29 -4.46
N ASN A 180 -14.54 -8.42 -5.72
CA ASN A 180 -15.94 -8.24 -6.12
C ASN A 180 -16.58 -6.96 -5.55
N ASP A 181 -15.87 -5.84 -5.71
CA ASP A 181 -16.37 -4.51 -5.31
C ASP A 181 -16.66 -4.40 -3.79
N GLN A 182 -15.88 -5.12 -2.98
CA GLN A 182 -15.94 -5.17 -1.51
C GLN A 182 -14.55 -5.33 -0.90
N LEU A 183 -14.36 -4.80 0.31
CA LEU A 183 -13.15 -5.02 1.11
C LEU A 183 -13.38 -6.13 2.13
N TYR A 184 -12.70 -7.25 1.96
CA TYR A 184 -12.70 -8.34 2.94
C TYR A 184 -11.61 -8.10 3.97
N LEU A 185 -11.95 -8.16 5.25
CA LEU A 185 -11.05 -8.12 6.38
C LEU A 185 -10.81 -9.54 6.90
N VAL A 186 -9.55 -9.95 7.00
CA VAL A 186 -9.16 -11.30 7.42
C VAL A 186 -8.10 -11.24 8.52
N GLY A 187 -8.34 -12.02 9.58
CA GLY A 187 -7.36 -12.30 10.63
C GLY A 187 -7.11 -11.12 11.58
N GLY A 188 -5.89 -11.07 12.11
CA GLY A 188 -5.46 -10.07 13.10
C GLY A 188 -5.96 -10.34 14.51
N PHE A 189 -5.74 -9.38 15.41
CA PHE A 189 -6.08 -9.45 16.82
C PHE A 189 -7.13 -8.42 17.18
N GLY A 190 -8.06 -8.78 18.07
CA GLY A 190 -9.10 -7.87 18.58
C GLY A 190 -8.55 -6.84 19.58
N GLU A 191 -9.44 -6.18 20.30
CA GLU A 191 -9.08 -5.14 21.30
C GLU A 191 -8.07 -5.61 22.36
N ASP A 192 -8.10 -6.89 22.73
CA ASP A 192 -7.19 -7.45 23.74
C ASP A 192 -5.73 -7.57 23.25
N GLY A 193 -5.50 -7.48 21.94
CA GLY A 193 -4.20 -7.66 21.31
C GLY A 193 -3.59 -9.05 21.46
N ARG A 194 -4.40 -10.05 21.85
CA ARG A 194 -3.94 -11.38 22.24
C ARG A 194 -4.66 -12.50 21.52
N THR A 195 -5.97 -12.35 21.32
CA THR A 195 -6.79 -13.39 20.71
C THR A 195 -6.83 -13.18 19.20
N ALA A 196 -6.21 -14.10 18.46
CA ALA A 196 -6.28 -14.11 17.01
C ALA A 196 -7.73 -14.32 16.56
N SER A 197 -8.16 -13.53 15.59
CA SER A 197 -9.51 -13.58 15.07
C SER A 197 -9.63 -14.61 13.94
N PRO A 198 -10.53 -15.61 14.06
CA PRO A 198 -10.83 -16.51 12.96
C PRO A 198 -11.83 -15.91 11.95
N GLN A 199 -12.38 -14.73 12.24
CA GLN A 199 -13.45 -14.13 11.46
C GLN A 199 -12.94 -13.61 10.12
N VAL A 200 -13.75 -13.82 9.08
CA VAL A 200 -13.66 -13.15 7.79
C VAL A 200 -14.86 -12.22 7.71
N CYS A 201 -14.58 -10.91 7.63
CA CYS A 201 -15.61 -9.88 7.61
C CYS A 201 -15.56 -9.12 6.28
N THR A 202 -16.66 -8.47 5.91
CA THR A 202 -16.62 -7.38 4.94
C THR A 202 -16.53 -6.07 5.71
N LEU A 203 -15.64 -5.17 5.30
CA LEU A 203 -15.57 -3.82 5.82
C LEU A 203 -16.64 -2.98 5.12
N ASP A 204 -17.75 -2.75 5.81
CA ASP A 204 -18.79 -1.83 5.35
C ASP A 204 -18.37 -0.38 5.66
N LEU A 205 -18.50 0.49 4.67
CA LEU A 205 -18.12 1.90 4.73
C LEU A 205 -19.33 2.83 4.96
N PHE A 206 -20.54 2.27 5.03
CA PHE A 206 -21.80 2.98 5.25
C PHE A 206 -22.56 2.28 6.37
N LEU A 207 -22.60 2.93 7.54
CA LEU A 207 -23.52 2.55 8.62
C LEU A 207 -24.93 3.08 8.33
#